data_AF-A0A7J7CNY2-F1
#
_entry.id   AF-A0A7J7CNY2-F1
#
_cell.length_a   1.000
_cell.length_b   1.000
_cell.length_c   1.000
_cell.angle_alpha   90.00
_cell.angle_beta   90.00
_cell.angle_gamma   90.00
#
_symmetry.space_group_name_H-M   'P 1'
#
loop_
_entity.id
_entity.type
_entity.pdbx_description
1 polymer ?
#
loop_
_entity_poly.entity_id
_entity_poly.type
_entity_poly.pdbx_seq_one_letter_code
_entity_poly.pdbx_strand_id
1 'polypeptide(L)'
;MFSCNVGICEPNEAELRALSKALQLTLSYLCRMHLHSSLKLTLSNAFKWAAQQCEAPWKLAQLSNVIALSKLQIGNLSYHHIRRGGNGIADLLAREGIRRSSDFILLC
;
A
#
# COMPACT_ATOMS: atom_id res chain seq x y z
N MET A 1 -5.06 8.38 8.10
CA MET A 1 -3.58 8.19 8.02
C MET A 1 -3.21 6.84 8.59
N PHE A 2 -2.14 6.19 8.12
CA PHE A 2 -1.65 4.96 8.73
C PHE A 2 -0.12 4.83 8.61
N SER A 3 0.49 3.99 9.44
CA SER A 3 1.90 3.60 9.40
C SER A 3 1.99 2.12 9.78
N CYS A 4 2.59 1.31 8.91
CA CYS A 4 2.73 -0.13 9.14
C CYS A 4 3.99 -0.43 9.96
N ASN A 5 3.89 -1.35 10.92
CA ASN A 5 5.08 -1.97 11.50
C ASN A 5 5.61 -3.02 10.51
N VAL A 6 6.57 -2.58 9.69
CA VAL A 6 7.16 -3.41 8.64
C VAL A 6 8.47 -4.08 9.09
N GLY A 7 8.99 -3.70 10.26
CA GLY A 7 10.30 -4.15 10.73
C GLY A 7 11.45 -3.82 9.77
N ILE A 8 12.53 -4.59 9.86
CA ILE A 8 13.66 -4.49 8.93
C ILE A 8 13.32 -5.34 7.69
N CYS A 9 13.00 -4.70 6.58
CA CYS A 9 12.75 -5.35 5.30
C CYS A 9 13.30 -4.52 4.14
N GLU A 10 13.41 -5.15 2.97
CA GLU A 10 13.86 -4.50 1.75
C GLU A 10 12.89 -3.37 1.35
N PRO A 11 13.37 -2.24 0.79
CA PRO A 11 12.51 -1.09 0.47
C PRO A 11 11.30 -1.43 -0.41
N ASN A 12 11.48 -2.29 -1.41
CA ASN A 12 10.40 -2.70 -2.30
C ASN A 12 9.35 -3.58 -1.58
N GLU A 13 9.79 -4.38 -0.60
CA GLU A 13 8.89 -5.18 0.22
C GLU A 13 8.11 -4.29 1.20
N ALA A 14 8.78 -3.28 1.78
CA ALA A 14 8.14 -2.31 2.66
C ALA A 14 7.03 -1.53 1.92
N GLU A 15 7.31 -1.10 0.69
CA GLU A 15 6.34 -0.39 -0.15
C GLU A 15 5.16 -1.28 -0.57
N LEU A 16 5.40 -2.56 -0.91
CA LEU A 16 4.31 -3.51 -1.18
C LEU A 16 3.44 -3.76 0.05
N ARG A 17 4.02 -3.91 1.24
CA ARG A 17 3.27 -4.11 2.48
C ARG A 17 2.43 -2.88 2.82
N ALA A 18 2.98 -1.68 2.66
CA ALA A 18 2.25 -0.43 2.82
C ALA A 18 1.09 -0.32 1.82
N LEU A 19 1.30 -0.69 0.56
CA LEU A 19 0.25 -0.74 -0.47
C LEU A 19 -0.86 -1.72 -0.11
N SER A 20 -0.49 -2.95 0.28
CA SER A 20 -1.45 -3.97 0.69
C SER A 20 -2.31 -3.49 1.86
N LYS A 21 -1.69 -2.89 2.89
CA LYS A 21 -2.42 -2.31 4.03
C LYS A 21 -3.34 -1.17 3.61
N ALA A 22 -2.87 -0.27 2.73
CA ALA A 22 -3.69 0.82 2.21
C ALA A 22 -4.96 0.27 1.53
N LEU A 23 -4.82 -0.72 0.66
CA LEU A 23 -5.95 -1.35 -0.02
C LEU A 23 -6.90 -2.07 0.94
N GLN A 24 -6.38 -2.76 1.95
CA GLN A 24 -7.21 -3.40 2.98
C GLN A 24 -8.02 -2.38 3.79
N LEU A 25 -7.39 -1.26 4.18
CA LEU A 25 -8.09 -0.18 4.88
C LEU A 25 -9.13 0.48 3.97
N THR A 26 -8.80 0.68 2.70
CA THR A 26 -9.74 1.20 1.70
C THR A 26 -10.93 0.25 1.56
N LEU A 27 -10.72 -1.04 1.33
CA LEU A 27 -11.80 -2.03 1.24
C LEU A 27 -12.67 -2.03 2.50
N SER A 28 -12.06 -2.05 3.68
CA SER A 28 -12.78 -2.03 4.95
C SER A 28 -13.65 -0.78 5.08
N TYR A 29 -13.15 0.37 4.63
CA TYR A 29 -13.90 1.62 4.60
C TYR A 29 -15.02 1.61 3.55
N LEU A 30 -14.74 1.14 2.33
CA LEU A 30 -15.71 1.08 1.24
C LEU A 30 -16.88 0.15 1.56
N CYS A 31 -16.61 -1.05 2.11
CA CYS A 31 -17.63 -1.97 2.58
C CYS A 31 -18.55 -1.35 3.64
N ARG A 32 -18.05 -0.37 4.40
CA ARG A 32 -18.80 0.30 5.46
C ARG A 32 -19.61 1.51 4.97
N MET A 33 -19.13 2.19 3.93
CA MET A 33 -19.64 3.52 3.53
C MET A 33 -20.26 3.56 2.12
N HIS A 34 -20.20 2.49 1.31
CA HIS A 34 -20.70 2.44 -0.08
C HIS A 34 -20.22 3.61 -0.98
N LEU A 35 -19.01 4.12 -0.76
CA LEU A 35 -18.45 5.27 -1.49
C LEU A 35 -17.47 4.83 -2.59
N HIS A 36 -17.14 5.74 -3.50
CA HIS A 36 -16.00 5.59 -4.42
C HIS A 36 -14.75 6.21 -3.79
N SER A 37 -13.63 5.46 -3.73
CA SER A 37 -12.37 5.96 -3.18
C SER A 37 -11.32 6.16 -4.27
N SER A 38 -10.63 7.31 -4.24
CA SER A 38 -9.39 7.53 -4.99
C SER A 38 -8.18 7.27 -4.09
N LEU A 39 -7.24 6.44 -4.55
CA LEU A 39 -6.05 6.06 -3.79
C LEU A 39 -4.81 6.65 -4.47
N LYS A 40 -4.17 7.63 -3.84
CA LYS A 40 -2.91 8.21 -4.34
C LYS A 40 -1.73 7.37 -3.86
N LEU A 41 -0.91 6.90 -4.80
CA LEU A 41 0.23 6.02 -4.55
C LEU A 41 1.45 6.48 -5.31
N THR A 42 2.60 6.49 -4.63
CA THR A 42 3.91 6.75 -5.22
C THR A 42 4.34 5.50 -5.99
N LEU A 43 4.55 5.60 -7.31
CA LEU A 43 4.91 4.45 -8.15
C LEU A 43 6.33 3.95 -7.81
N SER A 44 6.43 2.66 -7.49
CA SER A 44 7.67 1.93 -7.37
C SER A 44 7.57 0.56 -8.04
N ASN A 45 8.60 -0.28 -7.90
CA ASN A 45 8.56 -1.67 -8.37
C ASN A 45 7.35 -2.44 -7.81
N ALA A 46 6.87 -2.07 -6.62
CA ALA A 46 5.64 -2.59 -6.04
C ALA A 46 4.41 -2.43 -6.97
N PHE A 47 4.32 -1.30 -7.67
CA PHE A 47 3.24 -1.05 -8.61
C PHE A 47 3.37 -1.90 -9.88
N LYS A 48 4.61 -2.05 -10.40
CA LYS A 48 4.87 -2.94 -11.54
C LYS A 48 4.48 -4.37 -11.21
N TRP A 49 4.87 -4.87 -10.04
CA TRP A 49 4.52 -6.21 -9.56
C TRP A 49 3.01 -6.38 -9.29
N ALA A 50 2.32 -5.31 -8.91
CA ALA A 50 0.86 -5.29 -8.78
C ALA A 50 0.12 -5.23 -10.13
N ALA A 51 0.80 -4.98 -11.24
CA ALA A 51 0.27 -5.00 -12.60
C ALA A 51 0.72 -6.25 -13.39
N GLN A 52 1.94 -6.71 -13.15
CA GLN A 52 2.59 -7.86 -13.79
C GLN A 52 3.17 -8.78 -12.72
N GLN A 53 2.32 -9.69 -12.22
CA GLN A 53 2.66 -10.60 -11.12
C GLN A 53 3.85 -11.52 -11.42
N CYS A 54 4.07 -11.86 -12.69
CA CYS A 54 5.15 -12.75 -13.13
C CYS A 54 6.56 -12.16 -12.90
N GLU A 55 6.68 -10.84 -12.72
CA GLU A 55 7.96 -10.17 -12.45
C GLU A 55 8.25 -10.04 -10.94
N ALA A 56 7.29 -10.40 -10.09
CA ALA A 56 7.46 -10.33 -8.64
C ALA A 56 8.38 -11.48 -8.17
N PRO A 57 9.35 -11.21 -7.27
CA PRO A 57 10.10 -12.26 -6.59
C PRO A 57 9.13 -13.27 -5.96
N TRP A 58 9.42 -14.57 -6.06
CA TRP A 58 8.54 -15.64 -5.54
C TRP A 58 8.13 -15.41 -4.07
N LYS A 59 9.04 -14.88 -3.26
CA LYS A 59 8.79 -14.54 -1.84
C LYS A 59 7.73 -13.46 -1.62
N LEU A 60 7.41 -12.67 -2.65
CA LEU A 60 6.41 -11.60 -2.64
C LEU A 60 5.15 -11.99 -3.44
N ALA A 61 5.09 -13.17 -4.05
CA ALA A 61 3.99 -13.58 -4.91
C ALA A 61 2.63 -13.59 -4.17
N GLN A 62 2.60 -14.07 -2.92
CA GLN A 62 1.38 -14.02 -2.10
C GLN A 62 0.93 -12.58 -1.86
N LEU A 63 1.84 -11.67 -1.54
CA LEU A 63 1.55 -10.26 -1.29
C LEU A 63 1.05 -9.56 -2.56
N SER A 64 1.68 -9.82 -3.70
CA SER A 64 1.26 -9.32 -5.01
C SER A 64 -0.14 -9.83 -5.40
N ASN A 65 -0.46 -11.10 -5.10
CA ASN A 65 -1.78 -11.65 -5.35
C ASN A 65 -2.86 -10.98 -4.50
N VAL A 66 -2.60 -10.76 -3.21
CA VAL A 66 -3.52 -10.02 -2.33
C VAL A 66 -3.80 -8.63 -2.89
N ILE A 67 -2.76 -7.91 -3.30
CA ILE A 67 -2.90 -6.57 -3.89
C ILE A 67 -3.76 -6.61 -5.16
N ALA A 68 -3.53 -7.58 -6.05
CA ALA A 68 -4.30 -7.70 -7.28
C ALA A 68 -5.79 -8.00 -7.03
N LEU A 69 -6.09 -8.91 -6.10
CA LEU A 69 -7.47 -9.22 -5.70
C LEU A 69 -8.14 -8.00 -5.07
N SER A 70 -7.46 -7.29 -4.18
CA SER A 70 -8.01 -6.08 -3.56
C SER A 70 -8.30 -4.97 -4.59
N LYS A 71 -7.46 -4.84 -5.63
CA LYS A 71 -7.71 -3.90 -6.73
C LYS A 71 -8.99 -4.24 -7.49
N LEU A 72 -9.22 -5.52 -7.80
CA LEU A 72 -10.43 -5.97 -8.47
C LEU A 72 -11.69 -5.64 -7.65
N GLN A 73 -11.63 -5.79 -6.34
CA GLN A 73 -12.74 -5.50 -5.44
C GLN A 73 -13.05 -4.00 -5.29
N ILE A 74 -12.02 -3.14 -5.31
CA ILE A 74 -12.20 -1.68 -5.24
C ILE A 74 -12.74 -1.11 -6.57
N GLY A 75 -12.42 -1.75 -7.70
CA GLY A 75 -12.83 -1.30 -9.03
C GLY A 75 -11.94 -0.15 -9.54
N ASN A 76 -12.55 1.02 -9.80
CA ASN A 76 -11.88 2.17 -10.43
C ASN A 76 -10.87 2.86 -9.49
N LEU A 77 -9.65 2.32 -9.45
CA LEU A 77 -8.50 2.95 -8.80
C LEU A 77 -7.76 3.86 -9.78
N SER A 78 -7.70 5.16 -9.48
CA SER A 78 -6.83 6.11 -10.16
C SER A 78 -5.48 6.20 -9.46
N TYR A 79 -4.40 5.99 -10.21
CA TYR A 79 -3.04 6.06 -9.69
C TYR A 79 -2.38 7.37 -10.10
N HIS A 80 -1.86 8.11 -9.12
CA HIS A 80 -1.15 9.36 -9.36
C HIS A 80 0.30 9.22 -8.93
N HIS A 81 1.20 9.19 -9.91
CA HIS A 81 2.63 9.21 -9.63
C HIS A 81 3.03 10.53 -8.96
N ILE A 82 3.59 10.43 -7.76
CA ILE A 82 4.21 11.56 -7.06
C ILE A 82 5.70 11.21 -6.93
N ARG A 83 6.60 12.15 -7.19
CA ARG A 83 8.04 11.92 -6.95
C ARG A 83 8.28 11.74 -5.44
N ARG A 84 9.29 10.99 -5.02
CA ARG A 84 9.61 10.74 -3.59
C ARG A 84 9.58 12.01 -2.72
N GLY A 85 10.08 13.15 -3.21
CA GLY A 85 10.03 14.43 -2.49
C GLY A 85 8.64 15.08 -2.33
N GLY A 86 7.63 14.63 -3.07
CA GLY A 86 6.27 15.17 -3.05
C GLY A 86 5.32 14.50 -2.05
N ASN A 87 5.77 13.44 -1.35
CA ASN A 87 4.96 12.72 -0.35
C ASN A 87 5.67 12.59 1.00
N GLY A 88 6.24 13.70 1.48
CA GLY A 88 7.06 13.72 2.71
C GLY A 88 6.35 13.17 3.96
N ILE A 89 5.01 13.29 4.03
CA ILE A 89 4.23 12.72 5.14
C ILE A 89 4.22 11.18 5.08
N ALA A 90 4.07 10.57 3.90
CA ALA A 90 4.11 9.11 3.78
C ALA A 90 5.51 8.56 4.09
N ASP A 91 6.57 9.25 3.64
CA ASP A 91 7.95 8.88 3.95
C ASP A 91 8.24 8.98 5.46
N LEU A 92 7.74 10.03 6.12
CA LEU A 92 7.84 10.18 7.58
C LEU A 92 7.09 9.05 8.30
N LEU A 93 5.85 8.77 7.90
CA LEU A 93 5.04 7.69 8.48
C LEU A 93 5.67 6.32 8.27
N ALA A 94 6.32 6.08 7.13
CA ALA A 94 7.04 4.83 6.87
C ALA A 94 8.24 4.66 7.82
N ARG A 95 9.05 5.72 8.03
CA ARG A 95 10.19 5.69 8.97
C ARG A 95 9.73 5.47 10.41
N GLU A 96 8.66 6.14 10.82
CA GLU A 96 8.08 5.93 12.14
C GLU A 96 7.53 4.52 12.31
N GLY A 97 7.07 3.88 11.24
CA GLY A 97 6.63 2.48 11.23
C GLY A 97 7.73 1.48 11.57
N ILE A 98 8.99 1.76 11.19
CA ILE A 98 10.14 0.92 11.53
C ILE A 98 10.38 0.88 13.05
N ARG A 99 10.07 1.98 13.75
CA ARG A 99 10.35 2.15 15.18
C ARG A 99 9.22 1.66 16.09
N ARG A 100 8.04 1.38 15.54
CA ARG A 100 6.85 0.99 16.32
C ARG A 100 6.77 -0.53 16.47
N SER A 101 6.23 -0.96 17.62
CA SER A 101 5.90 -2.37 17.85
C SER A 101 4.56 -2.78 17.22
N SER A 102 3.72 -1.83 16.81
CA SER A 102 2.40 -2.07 16.21
C SER A 102 2.06 -1.07 15.10
N ASP A 103 1.09 -1.44 14.26
CA ASP A 103 0.54 -0.54 13.24
C ASP A 103 -0.14 0.67 13.89
N PHE A 104 0.10 1.85 13.33
CA PHE A 104 -0.66 3.05 13.65
C PHE A 104 -1.73 3.28 12.59
N ILE A 105 -2.99 3.41 13.01
CA ILE A 105 -4.13 3.67 12.14
C ILE A 105 -4.95 4.81 12.74
N LEU A 106 -5.15 5.87 11.97
CA LEU A 106 -6.05 6.98 12.27
C LEU A 106 -7.08 7.05 11.14
N LEU A 107 -8.31 6.62 11.42
CA LEU A 107 -9.46 6.77 10.55
C LEU A 107 -10.13 8.10 10.93
N CYS A 108 -10.15 9.07 10.01
CA CYS A 108 -10.91 10.30 10.14
C CYS A 108 -12.23 10.16 9.40
#